data_AF-A0A7V3J9M4-F1
#
_entry.id   AF-A0A7V3J9M4-F1
#
_cell.length_a   1.000
_cell.length_b   1.000
_cell.length_c   1.000
_cell.angle_alpha   90.00
_cell.angle_beta   90.00
_cell.angle_gamma   90.00
#
_symmetry.space_group_name_H-M   'P 1'
#
loop_
_entity.id
_entity.type
_entity.pdbx_description
1 polymer ?
#
loop_
_entity_poly.entity_id
_entity_poly.type
_entity_poly.pdbx_seq_one_letter_code
_entity_poly.pdbx_strand_id
1 'polypeptide(L)'
;MTIEEKVANALLRMAEEVLNGDDKQEDRQESFDMEKWYDTGWENPRDIKYWAREWKDEPDEAFRWSEAGWLDPSDARSWYNEGWEDPEEALKWYYGGWDDADKARYWVNAGMSPEEAYEWFSNDFSVEEAIEWREAGWGPSGAGIWKDYGWRDPVKAIEWRRAGWKSDAGDAFEWFESGWESPQEARNWKRVGWEDPNEAKRWRDKGWTNPLQALKKRWT
;
A
#
# COMPACT_ATOMS: atom_id res chain seq x y z
N MET A 1 -23.45 -28.81 -74.87
CA MET A 1 -23.71 -29.07 -73.45
C MET A 1 -25.14 -28.69 -73.15
N THR A 2 -25.98 -29.65 -72.80
CA THR A 2 -27.41 -29.42 -72.54
C THR A 2 -27.61 -28.71 -71.19
N ILE A 3 -28.81 -28.16 -70.96
CA ILE A 3 -29.14 -27.51 -69.68
C ILE A 3 -29.04 -28.53 -68.53
N GLU A 4 -29.41 -29.78 -68.77
CA GLU A 4 -29.32 -30.88 -67.81
C GLU A 4 -27.87 -31.17 -67.40
N GLU A 5 -26.92 -31.17 -68.35
CA GLU A 5 -25.49 -31.35 -68.06
C GLU A 5 -24.91 -30.20 -67.23
N LYS A 6 -25.40 -28.97 -67.42
CA LYS A 6 -24.97 -27.81 -66.62
C LYS A 6 -25.49 -27.89 -65.19
N VAL A 7 -26.74 -28.35 -65.01
CA VAL A 7 -27.34 -28.54 -63.68
C VAL A 7 -26.66 -29.70 -62.94
N ALA A 8 -26.38 -30.81 -63.64
CA ALA A 8 -25.68 -31.94 -63.04
C ALA A 8 -24.26 -31.57 -62.57
N ASN A 9 -23.50 -30.82 -63.36
CA ASN A 9 -22.16 -30.37 -62.97
C ASN A 9 -22.18 -29.34 -61.83
N ALA A 10 -23.21 -28.49 -61.76
CA ALA A 10 -23.38 -27.54 -60.65
C ALA A 10 -23.72 -28.26 -59.33
N LEU A 11 -24.58 -29.29 -59.38
CA LEU A 11 -24.91 -30.11 -58.23
C LEU A 11 -23.72 -30.96 -57.77
N LEU A 12 -22.89 -31.45 -58.70
CA LEU A 12 -21.67 -32.20 -58.35
C LEU A 12 -20.65 -31.31 -57.62
N ARG A 13 -20.45 -30.06 -58.10
CA ARG A 13 -19.59 -29.08 -57.43
C ARG A 13 -20.10 -28.70 -56.04
N MET A 14 -21.41 -28.50 -55.89
CA MET A 14 -22.01 -28.21 -54.58
C MET A 14 -21.88 -29.40 -53.62
N ALA A 15 -21.99 -30.63 -54.12
CA ALA A 15 -21.77 -31.83 -53.30
C ALA A 15 -20.29 -31.99 -52.90
N GLU A 16 -19.34 -31.68 -53.79
CA GLU A 16 -17.91 -31.67 -53.47
C GLU A 16 -17.52 -30.54 -52.49
N GLU A 17 -18.17 -29.38 -52.56
CA GLU A 17 -17.97 -28.27 -51.62
C GLU A 17 -18.54 -28.57 -50.22
N VAL A 18 -19.66 -29.29 -50.14
CA VAL A 18 -20.25 -29.73 -48.86
C VAL A 18 -19.44 -30.87 -48.23
N LEU A 19 -18.92 -31.80 -49.03
CA LEU A 19 -18.07 -32.90 -48.53
C LEU A 19 -16.66 -32.46 -48.13
N ASN A 20 -16.11 -31.41 -48.75
CA ASN A 20 -14.81 -30.82 -48.40
C ASN A 20 -14.93 -29.62 -47.43
N GLY A 21 -16.14 -29.31 -46.96
CA GLY A 21 -16.45 -28.11 -46.17
C GLY A 21 -16.25 -28.24 -44.66
N ASP A 22 -16.07 -29.45 -44.14
CA ASP A 22 -16.05 -29.73 -42.69
C ASP A 22 -14.67 -30.07 -42.10
N ASP A 23 -13.58 -29.85 -42.85
CA ASP A 23 -12.22 -30.17 -42.36
C ASP A 23 -11.22 -29.03 -42.57
N LYS A 24 -11.70 -27.80 -42.45
CA LYS A 24 -10.87 -26.70 -41.99
C LYS A 24 -11.11 -26.52 -40.50
N GLN A 25 -10.66 -27.53 -39.73
CA GLN A 25 -10.02 -27.21 -38.46
C GLN A 25 -8.98 -26.16 -38.79
N GLU A 26 -9.32 -24.90 -38.53
CA GLU A 26 -8.30 -23.91 -38.26
C GLU A 26 -7.58 -24.42 -37.01
N ASP A 27 -6.56 -25.24 -37.26
CA ASP A 27 -5.29 -25.27 -36.56
C ASP A 27 -4.72 -23.83 -36.51
N ARG A 28 -5.45 -22.92 -35.87
CA ARG A 28 -4.83 -21.85 -35.11
C ARG A 28 -4.21 -22.57 -33.94
N GLN A 29 -2.99 -23.06 -34.16
CA GLN A 29 -2.09 -23.60 -33.15
C GLN A 29 -2.35 -22.86 -31.85
N GLU A 30 -3.09 -23.46 -30.91
CA GLU A 30 -3.30 -22.84 -29.62
C GLU A 30 -1.90 -22.66 -29.02
N SER A 31 -1.58 -21.45 -28.58
CA SER A 31 -0.21 -21.07 -28.23
C SER A 31 0.30 -21.73 -26.94
N PHE A 32 -0.45 -22.69 -26.40
CA PHE A 32 -0.22 -23.41 -25.16
C PHE A 32 -0.95 -24.77 -25.22
N ASP A 33 -0.48 -25.73 -24.44
CA ASP A 33 -1.00 -27.10 -24.40
C ASP A 33 -2.24 -27.19 -23.49
N MET A 34 -3.44 -27.29 -24.07
CA MET A 34 -4.68 -27.30 -23.31
C MET A 34 -4.83 -28.54 -22.41
N GLU A 35 -4.28 -29.69 -22.80
CA GLU A 35 -4.36 -30.93 -22.01
C GLU A 35 -3.62 -30.76 -20.69
N LYS A 36 -2.43 -30.14 -20.73
CA LYS A 36 -1.66 -29.79 -19.54
C LYS A 36 -2.48 -28.93 -18.56
N TRP A 37 -3.26 -27.98 -19.06
CA TRP A 37 -4.10 -27.12 -18.20
C TRP A 37 -5.24 -27.90 -17.53
N TYR A 38 -5.91 -28.79 -18.24
CA TYR A 38 -6.92 -29.66 -17.63
C TYR A 38 -6.33 -30.57 -16.54
N ASP A 39 -5.15 -31.13 -16.78
CA ASP A 39 -4.46 -32.00 -15.83
C ASP A 39 -4.11 -31.30 -14.50
N THR A 40 -3.96 -29.97 -14.51
CA THR A 40 -3.71 -29.17 -13.30
C THR A 40 -4.97 -28.80 -12.50
N GLY A 41 -6.16 -29.16 -12.98
CA GLY A 41 -7.43 -28.93 -12.28
C GLY A 41 -8.32 -27.82 -12.86
N TRP A 42 -7.90 -27.16 -13.95
CA TRP A 42 -8.78 -26.24 -14.65
C TRP A 42 -9.90 -26.99 -15.37
N GLU A 43 -11.17 -26.66 -15.10
CA GLU A 43 -12.31 -27.34 -15.73
C GLU A 43 -12.89 -26.56 -16.92
N ASN A 44 -12.80 -25.23 -16.88
CA ASN A 44 -13.46 -24.36 -17.84
C ASN A 44 -12.49 -23.87 -18.93
N PRO A 45 -12.72 -24.23 -20.22
CA PRO A 45 -11.85 -23.81 -21.32
C PRO A 45 -11.72 -22.28 -21.48
N ARG A 46 -12.71 -21.50 -21.03
CA ARG A 46 -12.64 -20.03 -21.08
C ARG A 46 -11.66 -19.48 -20.06
N ASP A 47 -11.66 -20.03 -18.85
CA ASP A 47 -10.79 -19.58 -17.77
C ASP A 47 -9.33 -20.00 -18.08
N ILE A 48 -9.14 -21.21 -18.61
CA ILE A 48 -7.87 -21.66 -19.19
C ILE A 48 -7.35 -20.65 -20.21
N LYS A 49 -8.17 -20.30 -21.22
CA LYS A 49 -7.78 -19.33 -22.26
C LYS A 49 -7.51 -17.93 -21.73
N TYR A 50 -8.13 -17.55 -20.62
CA TYR A 50 -7.93 -16.26 -19.99
C TYR A 50 -6.59 -16.22 -19.25
N TRP A 51 -6.33 -17.21 -18.40
CA TRP A 51 -5.10 -17.32 -17.62
C TRP A 51 -3.86 -17.67 -18.45
N ALA A 52 -4.02 -18.52 -19.47
CA ALA A 52 -2.91 -18.92 -20.34
C ALA A 52 -2.30 -17.78 -21.15
N ARG A 53 -2.97 -16.62 -21.26
CA ARG A 53 -2.40 -15.43 -21.91
C ARG A 53 -1.18 -14.89 -21.16
N GLU A 54 -1.27 -14.88 -19.83
CA GLU A 54 -0.23 -14.35 -18.95
C GLU A 54 0.71 -15.45 -18.44
N TRP A 55 0.19 -16.67 -18.26
CA TRP A 55 0.92 -17.75 -17.60
C TRP A 55 1.42 -18.86 -18.53
N LYS A 56 0.87 -18.94 -19.76
CA LYS A 56 1.28 -19.85 -20.85
C LYS A 56 1.61 -21.29 -20.45
N ASP A 57 2.87 -21.53 -20.08
CA ASP A 57 3.45 -22.85 -19.83
C ASP A 57 3.52 -23.21 -18.33
N GLU A 58 2.99 -22.34 -17.46
CA GLU A 58 2.96 -22.47 -16.00
C GLU A 58 1.52 -22.68 -15.46
N PRO A 59 0.76 -23.70 -15.94
CA PRO A 59 -0.63 -23.91 -15.54
C PRO A 59 -0.79 -24.23 -14.06
N ASP A 60 0.18 -24.91 -13.45
CA ASP A 60 0.18 -25.25 -12.02
C ASP A 60 0.19 -23.98 -11.16
N GLU A 61 1.08 -23.03 -11.48
CA GLU A 61 1.20 -21.78 -10.75
C GLU A 61 -0.01 -20.87 -11.03
N ALA A 62 -0.46 -20.78 -12.28
CA ALA A 62 -1.70 -20.09 -12.64
C ALA A 62 -2.89 -20.61 -11.83
N PHE A 63 -3.04 -21.93 -11.72
CA PHE A 63 -4.11 -22.56 -10.94
C PHE A 63 -3.99 -22.18 -9.46
N ARG A 64 -2.78 -22.24 -8.89
CA ARG A 64 -2.51 -21.91 -7.49
C ARG A 64 -2.93 -20.47 -7.14
N TRP A 65 -2.63 -19.51 -8.01
CA TRP A 65 -3.03 -18.11 -7.84
C TRP A 65 -4.53 -17.91 -8.04
N SER A 66 -5.12 -18.56 -9.04
CA SER A 66 -6.56 -18.52 -9.27
C SER A 66 -7.35 -19.06 -8.08
N GLU A 67 -6.94 -20.21 -7.54
CA GLU A 67 -7.58 -20.86 -6.37
C GLU A 67 -7.46 -20.02 -5.10
N ALA A 68 -6.36 -19.26 -4.95
CA ALA A 68 -6.22 -18.32 -3.85
C ALA A 68 -7.21 -17.14 -3.94
N GLY A 69 -7.87 -16.95 -5.09
CA GLY A 69 -8.92 -15.95 -5.29
C GLY A 69 -8.53 -14.76 -6.17
N TRP A 70 -7.37 -14.81 -6.83
CA TRP A 70 -7.01 -13.81 -7.83
C TRP A 70 -7.97 -13.89 -9.03
N LEU A 71 -8.50 -12.74 -9.44
CA LEU A 71 -9.47 -12.68 -10.54
C LEU A 71 -8.83 -12.22 -11.85
N ASP A 72 -7.78 -11.41 -11.78
CA ASP A 72 -7.02 -10.95 -12.94
C ASP A 72 -5.66 -11.67 -13.01
N PRO A 73 -5.42 -12.49 -14.06
CA PRO A 73 -4.16 -13.20 -14.26
C PRO A 73 -2.95 -12.28 -14.38
N SER A 74 -3.13 -11.04 -14.89
CA SER A 74 -2.05 -10.07 -15.05
C SER A 74 -1.64 -9.51 -13.69
N ASP A 75 -2.59 -9.19 -12.82
CA ASP A 75 -2.27 -8.72 -11.47
C ASP A 75 -1.59 -9.85 -10.67
N ALA A 76 -2.14 -11.06 -10.71
CA ALA A 76 -1.52 -12.24 -10.10
C ALA A 76 -0.08 -12.44 -10.61
N ARG A 77 0.11 -12.33 -11.93
CA ARG A 77 1.44 -12.50 -12.55
C ARG A 77 2.41 -11.41 -12.13
N SER A 78 1.95 -10.17 -12.02
CA SER A 78 2.74 -9.04 -11.53
C SER A 78 3.27 -9.32 -10.13
N TRP A 79 2.40 -9.72 -9.21
CA TRP A 79 2.76 -10.04 -7.82
C TRP A 79 3.71 -11.23 -7.73
N TYR A 80 3.44 -12.30 -8.48
CA TYR A 80 4.33 -13.45 -8.58
C TYR A 80 5.74 -13.07 -9.06
N ASN A 81 5.83 -12.25 -10.12
CA ASN A 81 7.10 -11.82 -10.68
C ASN A 81 7.91 -10.93 -9.70
N GLU A 82 7.25 -10.20 -8.80
CA GLU A 82 7.89 -9.45 -7.72
C GLU A 82 8.32 -10.33 -6.52
N GLY A 83 8.19 -11.65 -6.66
CA GLY A 83 8.71 -12.64 -5.70
C GLY A 83 7.77 -12.95 -4.54
N TRP A 84 6.47 -12.67 -4.69
CA TRP A 84 5.47 -13.15 -3.74
C TRP A 84 5.23 -14.65 -3.97
N GLU A 85 5.67 -15.48 -3.03
CA GLU A 85 5.54 -16.94 -3.14
C GLU A 85 4.22 -17.49 -2.58
N ASP A 86 3.57 -16.74 -1.70
CA ASP A 86 2.27 -17.08 -1.10
C ASP A 86 1.16 -16.23 -1.75
N PRO A 87 0.32 -16.82 -2.62
CA PRO A 87 -0.73 -16.08 -3.32
C PRO A 87 -1.81 -15.53 -2.38
N GLU A 88 -2.08 -16.17 -1.24
CA GLU A 88 -3.08 -15.70 -0.28
C GLU A 88 -2.58 -14.46 0.46
N GLU A 89 -1.31 -14.46 0.85
CA GLU A 89 -0.69 -13.29 1.49
C GLU A 89 -0.60 -12.14 0.49
N ALA A 90 -0.17 -12.40 -0.76
CA ALA A 90 -0.20 -11.42 -1.84
C ALA A 90 -1.59 -10.80 -2.01
N LEU A 91 -2.64 -11.63 -2.01
CA LEU A 91 -4.02 -11.19 -2.18
C LEU A 91 -4.51 -10.31 -1.02
N LYS A 92 -4.10 -10.60 0.23
CA LYS A 92 -4.41 -9.73 1.38
C LYS A 92 -3.81 -8.34 1.20
N TRP A 93 -2.57 -8.24 0.74
CA TRP A 93 -1.94 -6.95 0.48
C TRP A 93 -2.62 -6.22 -0.68
N TYR A 94 -2.91 -6.94 -1.77
CA TYR A 94 -3.63 -6.40 -2.91
C TYR A 94 -4.98 -5.78 -2.52
N TYR A 95 -5.83 -6.54 -1.81
CA TYR A 95 -7.11 -6.02 -1.31
C TYR A 95 -6.99 -5.05 -0.14
N GLY A 96 -5.84 -5.02 0.54
CA GLY A 96 -5.46 -4.00 1.52
C GLY A 96 -5.18 -2.63 0.91
N GLY A 97 -5.31 -2.48 -0.42
CA GLY A 97 -5.14 -1.22 -1.13
C GLY A 97 -3.73 -1.00 -1.69
N TRP A 98 -2.91 -2.05 -1.70
CA TRP A 98 -1.60 -2.04 -2.35
C TRP A 98 -1.74 -2.59 -3.76
N ASP A 99 -1.65 -1.74 -4.78
CA ASP A 99 -1.65 -2.17 -6.18
C ASP A 99 -0.23 -2.44 -6.72
N ASP A 100 0.79 -1.96 -5.99
CA ASP A 100 2.21 -2.09 -6.31
C ASP A 100 2.88 -3.11 -5.38
N ALA A 101 3.17 -4.29 -5.93
CA ALA A 101 3.72 -5.42 -5.18
C ALA A 101 5.14 -5.17 -4.65
N ASP A 102 5.98 -4.38 -5.34
CA ASP A 102 7.32 -4.02 -4.84
C ASP A 102 7.20 -3.08 -3.64
N LYS A 103 6.32 -2.06 -3.74
CA LYS A 103 6.05 -1.17 -2.61
C LYS A 103 5.53 -1.93 -1.39
N ALA A 104 4.58 -2.84 -1.58
CA ALA A 104 4.04 -3.67 -0.51
C ALA A 104 5.14 -4.44 0.24
N ARG A 105 6.15 -4.97 -0.47
CA ARG A 105 7.25 -5.72 0.15
C ARG A 105 8.06 -4.92 1.17
N TYR A 106 8.26 -3.62 0.97
CA TYR A 106 8.97 -2.81 1.97
C TYR A 106 8.22 -2.78 3.30
N TRP A 107 6.89 -2.68 3.25
CA TRP A 107 6.05 -2.65 4.44
C TRP A 107 5.91 -4.03 5.11
N VAL A 108 5.84 -5.10 4.31
CA VAL A 108 5.93 -6.49 4.82
C VAL A 108 7.23 -6.69 5.58
N ASN A 109 8.36 -6.24 5.00
CA ASN A 109 9.68 -6.38 5.61
C ASN A 109 9.81 -5.55 6.90
N ALA A 110 9.03 -4.48 7.03
CA ALA A 110 8.89 -3.71 8.27
C ALA A 110 8.00 -4.42 9.33
N GLY A 111 7.45 -5.59 9.00
CA GLY A 111 6.58 -6.38 9.88
C GLY A 111 5.23 -5.72 10.14
N MET A 112 4.72 -4.93 9.19
CA MET A 112 3.39 -4.31 9.27
C MET A 112 2.35 -5.18 8.56
N SER A 113 1.10 -5.15 9.01
CA SER A 113 -0.02 -5.69 8.23
C SER A 113 -0.37 -4.73 7.07
N PRO A 114 -1.11 -5.19 6.04
CA PRO A 114 -1.58 -4.31 4.96
C PRO A 114 -2.31 -3.07 5.46
N GLU A 115 -3.17 -3.22 6.46
CA GLU A 115 -3.97 -2.14 7.04
C GLU A 115 -3.09 -1.15 7.82
N GLU A 116 -2.20 -1.65 8.68
CA GLU A 116 -1.25 -0.80 9.42
C GLU A 116 -0.35 -0.02 8.46
N ALA A 117 0.20 -0.70 7.45
CA ALA A 117 1.02 -0.08 6.42
C ALA A 117 0.26 1.03 5.68
N TYR A 118 -0.99 0.77 5.31
CA TYR A 118 -1.83 1.75 4.61
C TYR A 118 -2.12 2.97 5.50
N GLU A 119 -2.34 2.78 6.81
CA GLU A 119 -2.51 3.90 7.74
C GLU A 119 -1.25 4.78 7.81
N TRP A 120 -0.06 4.19 7.89
CA TRP A 120 1.19 4.96 7.86
C TRP A 120 1.41 5.66 6.52
N PHE A 121 1.26 4.94 5.42
CA PHE A 121 1.41 5.46 4.06
C PHE A 121 0.45 6.62 3.77
N SER A 122 -0.82 6.49 4.15
CA SER A 122 -1.83 7.54 3.97
C SER A 122 -1.63 8.77 4.86
N ASN A 123 -0.76 8.70 5.87
CA ASN A 123 -0.30 9.84 6.67
C ASN A 123 1.06 10.38 6.18
N ASP A 124 1.43 10.10 4.92
CA ASP A 124 2.65 10.58 4.27
C ASP A 124 3.94 10.17 4.99
N PHE A 125 3.98 8.95 5.53
CA PHE A 125 5.20 8.35 6.08
C PHE A 125 5.88 7.44 5.05
N SER A 126 7.21 7.56 4.95
CA SER A 126 8.00 6.47 4.38
C SER A 126 8.00 5.27 5.34
N VAL A 127 8.42 4.10 4.85
CA VAL A 127 8.54 2.88 5.67
C VAL A 127 9.50 3.11 6.83
N GLU A 128 10.63 3.77 6.58
CA GLU A 128 11.65 4.09 7.59
C GLU A 128 11.12 5.04 8.64
N GLU A 129 10.46 6.13 8.24
CA GLU A 129 9.84 7.05 9.20
C GLU A 129 8.75 6.35 10.01
N ALA A 130 7.92 5.52 9.38
CA ALA A 130 6.88 4.78 10.06
C ALA A 130 7.45 3.83 11.13
N ILE A 131 8.56 3.14 10.83
CA ILE A 131 9.28 2.31 11.81
C ILE A 131 9.74 3.16 13.00
N GLU A 132 10.44 4.28 12.76
CA GLU A 132 10.97 5.14 13.83
C GLU A 132 9.86 5.69 14.74
N TRP A 133 8.77 6.17 14.14
CA TRP A 133 7.63 6.72 14.88
C TRP A 133 6.86 5.62 15.62
N ARG A 134 6.64 4.46 14.99
CA ARG A 134 6.00 3.30 15.62
C ARG A 134 6.79 2.80 16.82
N GLU A 135 8.11 2.65 16.67
CA GLU A 135 9.00 2.19 17.76
C GLU A 135 9.02 3.17 18.94
N ALA A 136 8.92 4.48 18.67
CA ALA A 136 8.75 5.49 19.71
C ALA A 136 7.37 5.45 20.41
N GLY A 137 6.44 4.61 19.92
CA GLY A 137 5.12 4.38 20.51
C GLY A 137 4.03 5.30 19.96
N TRP A 138 4.19 5.82 18.75
CA TRP A 138 3.15 6.54 18.05
C TRP A 138 2.26 5.61 17.22
N GLY A 139 1.01 6.04 17.05
CA GLY A 139 0.18 5.56 15.95
C GLY A 139 0.22 6.55 14.78
N PRO A 140 -0.11 6.10 13.55
CA PRO A 140 0.02 6.87 12.30
C PRO A 140 -0.54 8.29 12.37
N SER A 141 -1.82 8.42 12.75
CA SER A 141 -2.49 9.73 12.82
C SER A 141 -1.85 10.67 13.84
N GLY A 142 -1.46 10.16 15.02
CA GLY A 142 -0.81 10.98 16.04
C GLY A 142 0.58 11.43 15.61
N ALA A 143 1.32 10.54 14.94
CA ALA A 143 2.63 10.84 14.37
C ALA A 143 2.50 11.92 13.29
N GLY A 144 1.57 11.77 12.35
CA GLY A 144 1.31 12.71 11.26
C GLY A 144 1.05 14.12 11.78
N ILE A 145 0.15 14.27 12.75
CA ILE A 145 -0.13 15.58 13.38
C ILE A 145 1.15 16.21 13.94
N TRP A 146 1.95 15.47 14.69
CA TRP A 146 3.17 16.03 15.30
C TRP A 146 4.23 16.33 14.24
N LYS A 147 4.38 15.48 13.22
CA LYS A 147 5.23 15.72 12.06
C LYS A 147 4.84 17.00 11.32
N ASP A 148 3.55 17.25 11.11
CA ASP A 148 3.07 18.46 10.42
C ASP A 148 3.43 19.74 11.17
N TYR A 149 3.48 19.70 12.50
CA TYR A 149 3.92 20.82 13.33
C TYR A 149 5.45 21.00 13.41
N GLY A 150 6.22 20.18 12.70
CA GLY A 150 7.67 20.32 12.59
C GLY A 150 8.47 19.34 13.45
N TRP A 151 7.81 18.48 14.23
CA TRP A 151 8.53 17.44 14.97
C TRP A 151 9.17 16.44 13.98
N ARG A 152 10.48 16.22 14.14
CA ARG A 152 11.24 15.24 13.34
C ARG A 152 11.83 14.12 14.19
N ASP A 153 12.04 14.38 15.47
CA ASP A 153 12.47 13.36 16.44
C ASP A 153 11.22 12.79 17.15
N PRO A 154 10.83 11.54 16.86
CA PRO A 154 9.63 10.93 17.44
C PRO A 154 9.75 10.68 18.95
N VAL A 155 10.98 10.48 19.46
CA VAL A 155 11.25 10.27 20.89
C VAL A 155 11.06 11.59 21.64
N LYS A 156 11.59 12.70 21.12
CA LYS A 156 11.34 14.03 21.70
C LYS A 156 9.87 14.40 21.60
N ALA A 157 9.24 14.17 20.46
CA ALA A 157 7.81 14.42 20.29
C ALA A 157 6.99 13.69 21.37
N ILE A 158 7.24 12.39 21.61
CA ILE A 158 6.42 11.63 22.56
C ILE A 158 6.68 12.07 24.01
N GLU A 159 7.91 12.48 24.36
CA GLU A 159 8.23 13.08 25.65
C GLU A 159 7.38 14.33 25.91
N TRP A 160 7.33 15.25 24.94
CA TRP A 160 6.51 16.46 25.05
C TRP A 160 5.02 16.15 25.10
N ARG A 161 4.54 15.22 24.27
CA ARG A 161 3.15 14.77 24.30
C ARG A 161 2.76 14.21 25.67
N ARG A 162 3.61 13.36 26.25
CA ARG A 162 3.41 12.74 27.57
C ARG A 162 3.48 13.74 28.72
N ALA A 163 4.24 14.83 28.58
CA ALA A 163 4.25 15.94 29.53
C ALA A 163 2.97 16.81 29.51
N GLY A 164 2.02 16.48 28.64
CA GLY A 164 0.68 17.08 28.63
C GLY A 164 0.44 18.10 27.53
N TRP A 165 1.29 18.16 26.51
CA TRP A 165 1.13 18.98 25.32
C TRP A 165 0.26 18.31 24.23
N LYS A 166 -0.68 17.45 24.62
CA LYS A 166 -1.35 16.48 23.73
C LYS A 166 -2.10 17.11 22.55
N SER A 167 -2.70 18.28 22.74
CA SER A 167 -3.52 19.00 21.75
C SER A 167 -2.82 20.23 21.18
N ASP A 168 -1.61 20.53 21.66
CA ASP A 168 -0.88 21.76 21.35
C ASP A 168 0.48 21.41 20.74
N ALA A 169 0.52 20.52 19.75
CA ALA A 169 1.77 20.05 19.15
C ALA A 169 2.61 21.20 18.55
N GLY A 170 1.95 22.20 17.97
CA GLY A 170 2.58 23.45 17.50
C GLY A 170 3.20 24.25 18.63
N ASP A 171 2.43 24.58 19.68
CA ASP A 171 2.98 25.32 20.82
C ASP A 171 4.09 24.52 21.52
N ALA A 172 3.95 23.20 21.64
CA ALA A 172 5.01 22.34 22.16
C ALA A 172 6.29 22.51 21.35
N PHE A 173 6.18 22.53 20.03
CA PHE A 173 7.29 22.72 19.12
C PHE A 173 7.92 24.12 19.28
N GLU A 174 7.11 25.18 19.38
CA GLU A 174 7.62 26.54 19.60
C GLU A 174 8.42 26.65 20.91
N TRP A 175 7.92 26.05 21.99
CA TRP A 175 8.63 26.02 23.26
C TRP A 175 9.90 25.18 23.17
N PHE A 176 9.86 24.04 22.49
CA PHE A 176 11.02 23.20 22.25
C PHE A 176 12.11 23.94 21.45
N GLU A 177 11.76 24.53 20.31
CA GLU A 177 12.66 25.28 19.43
C GLU A 177 13.22 26.55 20.09
N SER A 178 12.46 27.12 21.03
CA SER A 178 12.97 28.21 21.88
C SER A 178 14.02 27.74 22.90
N GLY A 179 14.38 26.45 22.90
CA GLY A 179 15.45 25.86 23.69
C GLY A 179 15.01 25.41 25.08
N TRP A 180 13.73 25.15 25.32
CA TRP A 180 13.29 24.54 26.57
C TRP A 180 13.59 23.03 26.54
N GLU A 181 14.47 22.56 27.43
CA GLU A 181 14.84 21.14 27.48
C GLU A 181 13.87 20.28 28.29
N SER A 182 13.19 20.89 29.27
CA SER A 182 12.20 20.23 30.13
C SER A 182 10.79 20.58 29.67
N PRO A 183 10.05 19.64 29.04
CA PRO A 183 8.68 19.89 28.59
C PRO A 183 7.75 20.26 29.75
N GLN A 184 8.01 19.72 30.94
CA GLN A 184 7.24 19.99 32.15
C GLN A 184 7.50 21.38 32.70
N GLU A 185 8.76 21.86 32.64
CA GLU A 185 9.10 23.23 33.00
C GLU A 185 8.45 24.21 32.03
N ALA A 186 8.65 24.03 30.71
CA ALA A 186 8.01 24.82 29.67
C ALA A 186 6.49 24.95 29.89
N ARG A 187 5.82 23.82 30.15
CA ARG A 187 4.38 23.79 30.38
C ARG A 187 3.97 24.54 31.65
N ASN A 188 4.79 24.50 32.70
CA ASN A 188 4.52 25.27 33.91
C ASN A 188 4.58 26.77 33.66
N TRP A 189 5.55 27.23 32.87
CA TRP A 189 5.63 28.63 32.45
C TRP A 189 4.43 29.03 31.61
N LYS A 190 4.09 28.25 30.58
CA LYS A 190 2.92 28.49 29.73
C LYS A 190 1.63 28.60 30.54
N ARG A 191 1.37 27.62 31.41
CA ARG A 191 0.14 27.57 32.23
C ARG A 191 -0.03 28.76 33.17
N VAL A 192 1.06 29.44 33.56
CA VAL A 192 1.01 30.63 34.40
C VAL A 192 0.65 31.90 33.60
N GLY A 193 0.64 31.82 32.27
CA GLY A 193 0.27 32.91 31.36
C GLY A 193 1.45 33.51 30.59
N TRP A 194 2.56 32.79 30.51
CA TRP A 194 3.63 33.15 29.57
C TRP A 194 3.28 32.59 28.19
N GLU A 195 2.96 33.47 27.23
CA GLU A 195 2.63 33.03 25.87
C GLU A 195 3.86 32.99 24.94
N ASP A 196 4.84 33.90 25.15
CA ASP A 196 6.09 33.93 24.39
C ASP A 196 7.17 33.06 25.09
N PRO A 197 7.59 31.92 24.49
CA PRO A 197 8.56 31.03 25.09
C PRO A 197 9.96 31.65 25.22
N ASN A 198 10.34 32.55 24.30
CA ASN A 198 11.62 33.25 24.31
C ASN A 198 11.66 34.29 25.43
N GLU A 199 10.57 35.03 25.61
CA GLU A 199 10.44 35.95 26.74
C GLU A 199 10.50 35.20 28.07
N ALA A 200 9.72 34.12 28.21
CA ALA A 200 9.73 33.26 29.39
C ALA A 200 11.14 32.75 29.69
N LYS A 201 11.85 32.25 28.67
CA LYS A 201 13.20 31.72 28.81
C LYS A 201 14.20 32.78 29.25
N ARG A 202 14.11 34.02 28.73
CA ARG A 202 14.95 35.14 29.19
C ARG A 202 14.76 35.45 30.67
N TRP A 203 13.54 35.35 31.19
CA TRP A 203 13.28 35.53 32.63
C TRP A 203 13.85 34.37 33.44
N ARG A 204 13.63 33.13 32.98
CA ARG A 204 14.18 31.92 33.58
C ARG A 204 15.70 31.99 33.69
N ASP A 205 16.38 32.37 32.61
CA ASP A 205 17.84 32.44 32.54
C ASP A 205 18.44 33.61 33.35
N LYS A 206 17.64 34.62 33.70
CA LYS A 206 17.98 35.64 34.70
C LYS A 206 17.86 35.14 36.15
N GLY A 207 17.53 33.86 36.35
CA GLY A 207 17.41 33.23 37.65
C GLY A 207 16.00 33.24 38.24
N TRP A 208 14.99 33.72 37.52
CA TRP A 208 13.60 33.66 37.97
C TRP A 208 13.02 32.28 37.70
N THR A 209 13.22 31.33 38.61
CA THR A 209 12.74 29.93 38.42
C THR A 209 11.27 29.71 38.80
N ASN A 210 10.63 30.68 39.45
CA ASN A 210 9.20 30.66 39.74
C ASN A 210 8.44 31.52 38.69
N PRO A 211 7.70 30.90 37.75
CA PRO A 211 7.06 31.64 36.64
C PRO A 211 6.06 32.70 37.10
N LEU A 212 5.38 32.46 38.24
CA LEU A 212 4.36 33.37 38.77
C LEU A 212 5.01 34.60 39.40
N GLN A 213 6.13 34.43 40.10
CA GLN A 213 6.90 35.56 40.62
C GLN A 213 7.51 36.38 39.48
N ALA A 214 8.06 35.71 38.47
CA ALA A 214 8.57 36.36 37.26
C ALA A 214 7.48 37.20 36.58
N LEU A 215 6.29 36.62 36.39
CA LEU A 215 5.18 37.28 35.72
C LEU A 215 4.68 38.49 36.52
N LYS A 216 4.57 38.40 37.86
CA LYS A 216 4.25 39.55 38.70
C LYS A 216 5.29 40.66 38.56
N LYS A 217 6.58 40.30 38.54
CA LYS A 217 7.68 41.26 38.42
C LYS A 217 7.70 41.95 37.05
N ARG A 218 7.28 41.27 35.98
CA ARG A 218 7.16 41.84 34.63
C ARG A 218 6.26 43.08 34.58
N TRP A 219 5.24 43.14 35.45
CA TRP A 219 4.25 44.22 35.50
C TRP A 219 4.50 45.26 36.61
N THR A 220 5.64 45.20 37.29
CA THR A 220 6.03 46.15 38.37
C THR A 220 7.29 46.91 38.01
#